data_AF-A0A6L6GFX4-F1
#
_entry.id   AF-A0A6L6GFX4-F1
#
_cell.length_a   1.000
_cell.length_b   1.000
_cell.length_c   1.000
_cell.angle_alpha   90.00
_cell.angle_beta   90.00
_cell.angle_gamma   90.00
#
_symmetry.space_group_name_H-M   'P 1'
#
loop_
_entity.id
_entity.type
_entity.pdbx_description
1 polymer ?
#
loop_
_entity_poly.entity_id
_entity_poly.type
_entity_poly.pdbx_seq_one_letter_code
_entity_poly.pdbx_strand_id
1 'polypeptide(L)' 'MNHYQKQLAEQGLIQSMSRKGNCWDNAAMGSFFGTLKSECFHGEKFKSIDELEQTVKE' A
#
# COMPACT_ATOMS: atom_id res chain seq x y z
N MET A 1 21.41 -5.26 -10.57
CA MET A 1 20.10 -4.59 -10.34
C MET A 1 19.06 -5.66 -10.14
N ASN A 2 18.18 -5.49 -9.16
CA ASN A 2 17.02 -6.37 -9.01
C ASN A 2 16.13 -6.27 -10.26
N HIS A 3 15.40 -7.34 -10.58
CA HIS A 3 14.52 -7.40 -11.77
C HIS A 3 13.64 -6.14 -11.92
N TYR A 4 13.04 -5.72 -10.81
CA TYR A 4 12.21 -4.52 -10.75
C TYR A 4 12.97 -3.23 -11.12
N GLN A 5 14.19 -3.04 -10.62
CA GLN A 5 14.99 -1.85 -10.93
C GLN A 5 15.39 -1.80 -12.40
N LYS A 6 15.62 -2.97 -13.00
CA LYS A 6 15.91 -3.09 -14.43
C LYS A 6 14.70 -2.65 -15.27
N GLN A 7 13.50 -3.09 -14.90
CA GLN A 7 12.27 -2.69 -15.58
C GLN A 7 12.03 -1.17 -15.47
N LEU A 8 12.26 -0.59 -14.30
CA LEU A 8 12.14 0.88 -14.14
C LEU A 8 13.12 1.61 -15.08
N ALA A 9 14.38 1.18 -15.14
CA ALA A 9 15.37 1.77 -16.02
C ALA A 9 15.02 1.62 -17.50
N GLU A 10 14.53 0.44 -17.93
CA GLU A 10 14.07 0.17 -19.29
C GLU A 10 12.89 1.08 -19.70
N GLN A 11 12.06 1.49 -18.74
CA GLN A 11 10.95 2.42 -18.94
C GLN A 11 11.34 3.90 -18.73
N GLY A 12 12.62 4.20 -18.46
CA GLY A 12 13.09 5.56 -18.21
C GLY A 12 12.61 6.17 -16.88
N LEU A 13 12.18 5.33 -15.93
CA LEU A 13 11.67 5.75 -14.63
C LEU A 13 12.80 5.85 -13.60
N ILE A 14 12.84 6.98 -12.88
CA ILE A 14 13.79 7.20 -11.78
C ILE A 14 13.19 6.63 -10.49
N GLN A 15 13.88 5.65 -9.91
CA GLN A 15 13.50 5.11 -8.60
C GLN A 15 13.90 6.06 -7.46
N SER A 16 12.96 6.40 -6.58
CA SER A 16 13.26 7.03 -5.28
C SER A 16 13.01 6.01 -4.16
N MET A 17 13.97 5.90 -3.22
CA MET A 17 13.87 5.01 -2.05
C MET A 17 13.44 5.73 -0.77
N SER A 18 13.03 7.00 -0.87
CA SER A 18 12.76 7.90 0.26
C SER A 18 13.96 8.09 1.20
N ARG A 19 13.95 9.17 1.98
CA ARG A 19 15.00 9.41 2.97
C ARG A 19 14.73 8.57 4.22
N LYS A 20 15.78 7.93 4.73
CA LYS A 20 15.69 7.15 5.98
C LYS A 20 15.21 8.05 7.12
N GLY A 21 14.17 7.62 7.83
CA GLY A 21 13.59 8.35 8.96
C GLY A 21 12.68 9.52 8.57
N ASN A 22 12.36 9.71 7.29
CA ASN A 22 11.46 10.77 6.85
C ASN A 22 10.05 10.21 6.55
N CYS A 23 9.10 10.50 7.44
CA CYS A 23 7.71 10.07 7.26
C CYS A 23 6.98 10.80 6.13
N TRP A 24 7.38 12.02 5.78
CA TRP A 24 6.70 12.83 4.75
C TRP A 24 6.78 12.18 3.37
N ASP A 25 7.91 11.56 3.05
CA ASP A 25 8.12 10.89 1.77
C ASP A 25 7.14 9.70 1.58
N ASN A 26 6.57 9.15 2.65
CA ASN A 26 5.60 8.04 2.63
C ASN A 26 4.18 8.45 3.10
N ALA A 27 3.99 9.69 3.57
CA ALA A 27 2.73 10.12 4.18
C ALA A 27 1.55 10.05 3.21
N ALA A 28 1.76 10.39 1.95
CA ALA A 28 0.73 10.32 0.91
C ALA A 28 0.26 8.88 0.66
N MET A 29 1.20 7.94 0.50
CA MET A 29 0.86 6.52 0.32
C MET A 29 0.23 5.92 1.58
N GLY A 30 0.72 6.31 2.77
CA GLY A 30 0.10 5.91 4.04
C GLY A 30 -1.35 6.36 4.15
N SER A 31 -1.64 7.60 3.77
CA SER A 31 -3.00 8.15 3.75
C SER A 31 -3.88 7.42 2.74
N PHE A 32 -3.39 7.21 1.51
CA PHE A 32 -4.10 6.47 0.47
C PHE A 32 -4.51 5.06 0.93
N PHE A 33 -3.56 4.28 1.47
CA PHE A 33 -3.86 2.93 1.96
C PHE A 33 -4.73 2.94 3.22
N GLY A 34 -4.63 3.98 4.05
CA GLY A 34 -5.53 4.18 5.18
C GLY A 34 -6.98 4.33 4.70
N THR A 35 -7.22 5.26 3.77
CA THR A 35 -8.54 5.47 3.17
C THR A 35 -9.04 4.22 2.48
N LEU A 36 -8.23 3.58 1.62
CA LEU A 36 -8.63 2.37 0.89
C LEU A 36 -9.13 1.29 1.85
N LYS A 37 -8.40 1.03 2.93
CA LYS A 37 -8.81 0.05 3.94
C LYS A 37 -10.10 0.46 4.65
N SER A 38 -10.22 1.72 5.04
CA SER A 38 -11.44 2.22 5.67
C SER A 38 -12.66 2.05 4.78
N GLU A 39 -12.54 2.33 3.47
CA GLU A 39 -13.61 2.16 2.50
C GLU A 39 -13.96 0.68 2.27
N CYS A 40 -12.98 -0.23 2.23
CA CYS A 40 -13.23 -1.67 2.11
C CYS A 40 -14.09 -2.25 3.25
N PHE A 41 -14.11 -1.59 4.41
CA PHE A 41 -14.89 -2.01 5.59
C PHE A 41 -16.03 -1.04 5.91
N HIS A 42 -16.22 -0.01 5.11
CA HIS A 42 -17.19 1.04 5.40
C HIS A 42 -18.62 0.48 5.30
N GLY A 43 -19.37 0.57 6.39
CA GLY A 43 -20.74 0.07 6.48
C GLY A 43 -20.86 -1.42 6.83
N GLU A 44 -19.76 -2.16 6.84
CA GLU A 44 -19.72 -3.57 7.21
C GLU A 44 -19.48 -3.76 8.72
N LYS A 45 -20.12 -4.80 9.29
CA LYS A 45 -19.90 -5.19 10.69
C LYS A 45 -19.46 -6.64 10.75
N PHE A 46 -18.18 -6.83 11.05
CA PHE A 46 -17.60 -8.16 11.25
C PHE A 46 -17.83 -8.62 12.69
N LYS A 47 -18.25 -9.87 12.85
CA LYS A 47 -18.46 -10.52 14.15
C LYS A 47 -17.20 -11.19 14.67
N SER A 48 -16.23 -11.46 13.80
CA SER A 48 -14.93 -12.04 14.16
C SER A 48 -13.81 -11.57 13.22
N ILE A 49 -12.56 -11.79 13.64
CA ILE A 49 -11.38 -11.54 12.81
C ILE A 49 -11.35 -12.49 11.61
N ASP A 50 -11.82 -13.74 11.76
CA ASP A 50 -11.86 -14.72 10.66
C ASP A 50 -12.77 -14.25 9.51
N GLU A 51 -13.91 -13.64 9.82
CA GLU A 51 -14.85 -13.09 8.83
C GLU A 51 -14.24 -11.91 8.07
N LEU A 52 -13.51 -11.06 8.79
CA LEU A 52 -12.73 -9.97 8.19
C LEU A 52 -11.63 -10.52 7.28
N GLU A 53 -10.88 -11.53 7.73
CA GLU A 53 -9.79 -12.13 6.94
C GLU A 53 -10.28 -12.79 5.65
N GLN A 54 -11.44 -13.46 5.68
CA GLN A 54 -12.02 -14.07 4.49
C GLN A 54 -12.39 -12.99 3.45
N THR A 55 -13.01 -11.89 3.90
CA THR A 55 -13.43 -10.78 3.03
C THR A 55 -12.23 -10.06 2.39
N VAL A 56 -11.09 -9.98 3.09
CA VAL A 56 -9.86 -9.34 2.57
C VAL A 56 -9.08 -10.22 1.59
N LYS A 57 -9.26 -11.55 1.64
CA LYS A 57 -8.52 -12.53 0.82
C LYS A 57 -9.18 -12.80 -0.55
N GLU A 58 -10.43 -12.39 -0.75
CA GLU A 58 -11.15 -12.44 -2.03
C GLU A 58 -10.82 -11.24 -2.94
#